data_AF-A0A9P4JMY4-F1
#
_entry.id   AF-A0A9P4JMY4-F1
#
_cell.length_a   1.000
_cell.length_b   1.000
_cell.length_c   1.000
_cell.angle_alpha   90.00
_cell.angle_beta   90.00
_cell.angle_gamma   90.00
#
_symmetry.space_group_name_H-M   'P 1'
#
loop_
_entity.id
_entity.type
_entity.pdbx_description
1 polymer ?
#
loop_
_entity_poly.entity_id
_entity_poly.type
_entity_poly.pdbx_seq_one_letter_code
_entity_poly.pdbx_strand_id
1 'polypeptide(L)'
;MLFCDQAFAADNLTSPEGLSRLYIPPSRNELLLRLNQKLDAIPVFWKVVRAPNGRFILRDELLPYPTLQPWIRTLRQITGPEQAIRLYSLMYARGKAFNENGNISEAMQNLMIGHAKKQTFFKHYLSRRVTVDTQAFVRGIQPQNVHICCIIRS
;
A
#
# COMPACT_ATOMS: atom_id res chain seq x y z
N MET A 1 2.31 11.33 -9.34
CA MET A 1 3.53 11.50 -8.51
C MET A 1 4.74 10.92 -9.22
N LEU A 2 4.82 9.60 -9.46
CA LEU A 2 5.97 8.98 -10.15
C LEU A 2 6.40 9.69 -11.45
N PHE A 3 5.45 10.08 -12.31
CA PHE A 3 5.76 10.83 -13.53
C PHE A 3 6.17 12.28 -13.28
N CYS A 4 5.54 12.94 -12.31
CA CYS A 4 5.87 14.32 -11.92
C CYS A 4 7.30 14.43 -11.36
N ASP A 5 7.76 13.36 -10.71
CA ASP A 5 9.11 13.28 -10.12
C ASP A 5 10.11 12.55 -11.04
N GLN A 6 9.72 12.24 -12.29
CA GLN A 6 10.55 11.52 -13.27
C GLN A 6 11.20 10.26 -12.67
N ALA A 7 10.35 9.46 -12.00
CA ALA A 7 10.80 8.35 -11.17
C ALA A 7 11.31 7.15 -11.93
N PHE A 8 11.11 7.09 -13.25
CA PHE A 8 11.62 6.02 -14.09
C PHE A 8 12.97 6.41 -14.68
N ALA A 9 13.91 5.46 -14.72
CA ALA A 9 15.21 5.66 -15.37
C ALA A 9 15.09 5.77 -16.91
N ALA A 10 13.93 5.38 -17.46
CA ALA A 10 13.63 5.54 -18.87
C ALA A 10 13.10 6.95 -19.13
N ASP A 11 13.91 7.79 -19.77
CA ASP A 11 13.61 9.21 -20.00
C ASP A 11 12.37 9.45 -20.90
N ASN A 12 11.96 8.43 -21.67
CA ASN A 12 10.77 8.49 -22.51
C ASN A 12 9.47 8.20 -21.75
N LEU A 13 9.53 7.75 -20.50
CA LEU A 13 8.37 7.36 -19.70
C LEU A 13 7.92 8.52 -18.80
N THR A 14 7.45 9.61 -19.41
CA THR A 14 7.11 10.87 -18.73
C THR A 14 5.64 11.02 -18.38
N SER A 15 4.77 10.10 -18.83
CA SER A 15 3.34 10.14 -18.55
C SER A 15 2.73 8.73 -18.38
N PRO A 16 1.54 8.62 -17.74
CA PRO A 16 0.83 7.35 -17.60
C PRO A 16 0.53 6.67 -18.94
N GLU A 17 0.25 7.44 -19.99
CA GLU A 17 -0.01 6.93 -21.34
C GLU A 17 1.21 6.24 -21.94
N GLY A 18 2.42 6.56 -21.47
CA GLY A 18 3.64 5.84 -21.84
C GLY A 18 3.63 4.39 -21.35
N LEU A 19 3.04 4.11 -20.18
CA LEU A 19 2.96 2.75 -19.63
C LEU A 19 2.08 1.83 -20.47
N SER A 20 0.95 2.33 -20.96
CA SER A 20 0.01 1.52 -21.75
C SER A 20 0.56 1.13 -23.12
N ARG A 21 1.59 1.83 -23.59
CA ARG A 21 2.29 1.55 -24.85
C ARG A 21 3.49 0.62 -24.69
N LEU A 22 3.80 0.20 -23.45
CA LEU A 22 4.91 -0.71 -23.21
C LEU A 22 4.61 -2.08 -23.80
N TYR A 23 5.54 -2.56 -24.62
CA TYR A 23 5.49 -3.89 -25.20
C TYR A 23 6.33 -4.85 -24.38
N ILE A 24 5.71 -5.95 -23.93
CA ILE A 24 6.40 -7.07 -23.32
C ILE A 24 6.63 -8.12 -24.42
N PRO A 25 7.89 -8.42 -24.80
CA PRO A 25 8.16 -9.42 -25.83
C PRO A 25 7.60 -10.79 -25.45
N PRO A 26 7.06 -11.59 -26.39
CA PRO A 26 6.48 -12.91 -26.10
C PRO A 26 7.45 -13.88 -25.42
N SER A 27 8.75 -13.68 -25.60
CA SER A 27 9.81 -14.46 -24.96
C SER A 27 10.09 -14.06 -23.50
N ARG A 28 9.37 -13.08 -22.95
CA ARG A 28 9.52 -12.58 -21.58
C ARG A 28 8.15 -12.44 -20.92
N ASN A 29 8.05 -12.86 -19.65
CA ASN A 29 6.82 -12.75 -18.89
C ASN A 29 6.62 -11.36 -18.26
N GLU A 30 7.69 -10.56 -18.19
CA GLU A 30 7.69 -9.25 -17.55
C GLU A 30 8.68 -8.28 -18.22
N LEU A 31 8.39 -6.99 -18.10
CA LEU A 31 9.28 -5.90 -18.49
C LEU A 31 9.75 -5.17 -17.24
N LEU A 32 11.05 -5.25 -16.94
CA LEU A 32 11.64 -4.56 -15.80
C LEU A 32 11.76 -3.06 -16.07
N LEU A 33 10.96 -2.26 -15.35
CA LEU A 33 11.08 -0.81 -15.33
C LEU A 33 11.96 -0.39 -14.14
N ARG A 34 13.16 0.11 -14.43
CA ARG A 34 14.06 0.61 -13.39
C ARG A 34 13.60 1.99 -12.93
N LEU A 35 13.62 2.19 -11.61
CA LEU A 35 13.47 3.52 -11.03
C LEU A 35 14.77 4.31 -11.16
N ASN A 36 14.63 5.63 -11.22
CA ASN A 36 15.73 6.56 -11.30
C ASN A 36 16.45 6.63 -9.94
N GLN A 37 17.69 6.13 -9.88
CA GLN A 37 18.51 6.10 -8.65
C GLN A 37 18.76 7.49 -8.05
N LYS A 38 18.61 8.56 -8.83
CA LYS A 38 18.68 9.94 -8.31
C LYS A 38 17.60 10.22 -7.25
N LEU A 39 16.50 9.46 -7.26
CA LEU A 39 15.43 9.59 -6.28
C LEU A 39 15.70 8.82 -4.97
N ASP A 40 16.74 7.98 -4.89
CA ASP A 40 16.99 7.16 -3.69
C ASP A 40 17.25 8.02 -2.45
N ALA A 41 17.83 9.22 -2.65
CA ALA A 41 18.07 10.20 -1.60
C ALA A 41 16.90 11.18 -1.37
N ILE A 42 15.87 11.15 -2.22
CA ILE A 42 14.77 12.11 -2.16
C ILE A 42 13.63 11.52 -1.31
N PRO A 43 13.24 12.18 -0.20
CA PRO A 43 12.15 11.70 0.62
C PRO A 43 10.82 11.75 -0.12
N VAL A 44 9.97 10.74 0.08
CA VAL A 44 8.62 10.67 -0.53
C VAL A 44 7.66 11.68 0.10
N PHE A 45 7.82 11.95 1.40
CA PHE A 45 7.02 12.95 2.12
C PHE A 45 7.89 14.17 2.40
N TRP A 46 7.60 15.26 1.70
CA TRP A 46 8.34 16.51 1.81
C TRP A 46 7.89 17.33 3.00
N LYS A 47 8.86 17.96 3.66
CA LYS A 47 8.58 18.93 4.72
C LYS A 47 7.94 20.19 4.12
N VAL A 48 6.89 20.67 4.78
CA VAL A 48 6.26 21.95 4.45
C VAL A 48 6.57 22.94 5.56
N VAL A 49 7.19 24.06 5.20
CA VAL A 49 7.56 25.13 6.13
C VAL A 49 6.67 26.35 5.88
N ARG A 50 6.20 26.96 6.97
CA ARG A 50 5.46 28.23 6.93
C ARG A 50 6.45 29.37 7.12
N ALA A 51 6.52 30.27 6.16
CA ALA A 51 7.30 31.49 6.21
C ALA A 51 6.36 32.71 6.07
N PRO A 52 6.82 33.93 6.38
CA PRO A 52 5.98 35.14 6.31
C PRO A 52 5.33 35.37 4.94
N ASN A 53 5.97 34.90 3.87
CA ASN A 53 5.54 35.00 2.48
C ASN A 53 4.75 33.77 1.97
N GLY A 54 4.41 32.81 2.83
CA GLY A 54 3.55 31.69 2.46
C GLY A 54 4.03 30.32 2.96
N ARG A 55 3.67 29.26 2.22
CA ARG A 55 4.08 27.88 2.52
C ARG A 55 5.05 27.41 1.44
N PHE A 56 6.15 26.83 1.87
CA PHE A 56 7.20 26.32 0.99
C PHE A 56 7.37 24.83 1.21
N ILE A 57 7.59 24.10 0.12
CA ILE A 57 7.90 22.67 0.14
C ILE A 57 9.41 22.55 0.04
N LEU A 58 10.02 21.86 1.01
CA LEU A 58 11.43 21.47 0.98
C LEU A 58 11.50 20.03 0.50
N ARG A 59 11.84 19.83 -0.79
CA ARG A 59 11.76 18.52 -1.48
C ARG A 59 12.82 17.52 -1.04
N ASP A 60 13.84 18.04 -0.41
CA ASP A 60 15.07 17.39 0.05
C ASP A 60 15.03 17.11 1.56
N GLU A 61 14.03 17.64 2.27
CA GLU A 61 13.82 17.35 3.69
C GLU A 61 12.65 16.40 3.92
N LEU A 62 12.92 15.34 4.69
CA LEU A 62 11.90 14.39 5.13
C LEU A 62 10.92 15.07 6.09
N LEU A 63 9.63 14.91 5.83
CA LEU A 63 8.58 15.33 6.74
C LEU A 63 8.73 14.60 8.10
N PRO A 64 8.95 15.31 9.22
CA PRO A 64 9.13 14.67 10.50
C PRO A 64 7.87 13.92 10.96
N TYR A 65 8.03 12.74 11.56
CA TYR A 65 6.91 11.97 12.11
C TYR A 65 6.04 12.76 13.12
N PRO A 66 6.61 13.60 14.01
CA PRO A 66 5.81 14.45 14.89
C PRO A 66 4.88 15.42 14.14
N THR A 67 5.20 15.78 12.89
CA THR A 67 4.33 16.62 12.04
C THR A 67 3.15 15.83 11.46
N LEU A 68 3.34 14.54 11.15
CA LEU A 68 2.28 13.66 10.64
C LEU A 68 1.23 13.32 11.71
N GLN A 69 1.65 13.18 12.96
CA GLN A 69 0.78 12.71 14.03
C GLN A 69 -0.46 13.61 14.27
N PRO A 70 -0.34 14.95 14.34
CA PRO A 70 -1.50 15.85 14.37
C PRO A 70 -2.41 15.71 13.15
N TRP A 71 -1.85 15.58 11.93
CA TRP A 71 -2.66 15.45 10.71
C TRP A 71 -3.49 14.17 10.70
N ILE A 72 -2.92 13.06 11.16
CA ILE A 72 -3.64 11.78 11.32
C ILE A 72 -4.77 11.92 12.36
N ARG A 73 -4.56 12.69 13.43
CA ARG A 73 -5.61 12.97 14.41
C ARG A 73 -6.74 13.79 13.80
N THR A 74 -6.42 14.83 13.03
CA THR A 74 -7.42 15.64 12.33
C THR A 74 -8.21 14.81 11.32
N LEU A 75 -7.53 13.99 10.52
CA LEU A 75 -8.21 13.07 9.58
C LEU A 75 -9.20 12.17 10.32
N ARG A 76 -8.79 11.56 11.43
CA ARG A 76 -9.68 10.72 12.25
C ARG A 76 -10.90 11.49 12.78
N GLN A 77 -10.74 12.75 13.17
CA GLN A 77 -11.86 13.59 13.62
C GLN A 77 -12.84 13.86 12.48
N ILE A 78 -12.33 14.12 11.27
CA ILE A 78 -13.15 14.39 10.08
C ILE A 78 -13.90 13.12 9.64
N THR A 79 -13.23 11.97 9.62
CA THR A 79 -13.83 10.72 9.15
C THR A 79 -14.74 10.05 10.18
N GLY A 80 -14.76 10.56 11.42
CA GLY A 80 -15.61 10.07 12.49
C GLY A 80 -15.04 8.86 13.26
N PRO A 81 -15.53 8.61 14.48
CA PRO A 81 -14.97 7.62 15.40
C PRO A 81 -15.11 6.17 14.92
N GLU A 82 -16.08 5.88 14.04
CA GLU A 82 -16.29 4.55 13.47
C GLU A 82 -15.14 4.10 12.56
N GLN A 83 -14.47 5.06 11.92
CA GLN A 83 -13.30 4.81 11.09
C GLN A 83 -12.06 5.02 11.96
N ALA A 84 -11.56 3.92 12.54
CA ALA A 84 -10.35 3.87 13.36
C ALA A 84 -9.08 4.10 12.50
N ILE A 85 -8.94 5.30 11.93
CA ILE A 85 -7.78 5.71 11.15
C ILE A 85 -6.60 5.91 12.10
N ARG A 86 -5.73 4.90 12.10
CA ARG A 86 -4.35 4.96 12.57
C ARG A 86 -3.48 4.68 11.36
N LEU A 87 -2.24 5.21 11.35
CA LEU A 87 -1.27 4.90 10.29
C LEU A 87 -1.13 3.38 10.10
N TYR A 88 -1.16 2.65 11.22
CA TYR A 88 -1.17 1.18 11.22
C TYR A 88 -2.43 0.57 10.57
N SER A 89 -3.61 1.14 10.78
CA SER A 89 -4.86 0.67 10.15
C SER A 89 -4.83 0.80 8.62
N LEU A 90 -4.15 1.83 8.10
CA LEU A 90 -3.96 1.99 6.65
C LEU A 90 -3.08 0.88 6.09
N MET A 91 -1.99 0.55 6.78
CA MET A 91 -1.11 -0.55 6.38
C MET A 91 -1.81 -1.90 6.50
N TYR A 92 -2.65 -2.08 7.52
CA TYR A 92 -3.51 -3.25 7.66
C TYR A 92 -4.50 -3.38 6.49
N ALA A 93 -5.22 -2.30 6.16
CA ALA A 93 -6.16 -2.28 5.04
C ALA A 93 -5.46 -2.58 3.70
N ARG A 94 -4.27 -2.00 3.48
CA ARG A 94 -3.42 -2.28 2.32
C ARG A 94 -3.02 -3.75 2.26
N GLY A 95 -2.55 -4.31 3.38
CA GLY A 95 -2.16 -5.72 3.46
C GLY A 95 -3.33 -6.65 3.15
N LYS A 96 -4.50 -6.38 3.71
CA LYS A 96 -5.74 -7.09 3.42
C LYS A 96 -6.10 -7.03 1.93
N ALA A 97 -6.07 -5.85 1.31
CA ALA A 97 -6.37 -5.69 -0.11
C ALA A 97 -5.40 -6.47 -1.02
N PHE A 98 -4.12 -6.55 -0.66
CA PHE A 98 -3.17 -7.40 -1.39
C PHE A 98 -3.48 -8.89 -1.21
N ASN A 99 -3.89 -9.32 -0.01
CA ASN A 99 -4.22 -10.71 0.28
C ASN A 99 -5.46 -11.20 -0.47
N GLU A 100 -6.44 -10.32 -0.65
CA GLU A 100 -7.70 -10.63 -1.32
C GLU A 100 -7.60 -10.54 -2.85
N ASN A 101 -6.48 -10.04 -3.38
CA ASN A 101 -6.24 -9.97 -4.82
C ASN A 101 -5.62 -11.27 -5.35
N GLY A 102 -6.39 -12.03 -6.13
CA GLY A 102 -5.95 -13.30 -6.71
C GLY A 102 -4.74 -13.19 -7.68
N ASN A 103 -4.38 -11.99 -8.12
CA ASN A 103 -3.22 -11.76 -8.99
C ASN A 103 -1.93 -11.44 -8.21
N ILE A 104 -1.98 -11.29 -6.88
CA ILE A 104 -0.81 -10.98 -6.05
C ILE A 104 -0.41 -12.23 -5.27
N SER A 105 0.77 -12.77 -5.57
CA SER A 105 1.32 -13.90 -4.81
C SER A 105 1.75 -13.47 -3.41
N GLU A 106 1.81 -14.42 -2.49
CA GLU A 106 2.31 -14.20 -1.12
C GLU A 106 3.74 -13.62 -1.10
N ALA A 107 4.59 -14.07 -2.03
CA ALA A 107 5.94 -13.54 -2.18
C ALA A 107 5.93 -12.06 -2.62
N MET A 108 5.11 -11.72 -3.62
CA MET A 108 4.96 -10.33 -4.08
C MET A 108 4.37 -9.43 -3.01
N GLN A 109 3.38 -9.90 -2.27
CA GLN A 109 2.80 -9.18 -1.14
C GLN A 109 3.85 -8.85 -0.07
N ASN A 110 4.63 -9.86 0.35
CA ASN A 110 5.69 -9.67 1.34
C ASN A 110 6.75 -8.68 0.86
N LEU A 111 7.13 -8.72 -0.42
CA LEU A 111 8.01 -7.73 -1.03
C LEU A 111 7.40 -6.31 -1.01
N MET A 112 6.13 -6.17 -1.40
CA MET A 112 5.43 -4.88 -1.46
C MET A 112 5.25 -4.20 -0.10
N ILE A 113 5.19 -4.98 0.98
CA ILE A 113 5.07 -4.48 2.36
C ILE A 113 6.44 -4.34 3.04
N GLY A 114 7.49 -4.93 2.46
CA GLY A 114 8.86 -4.88 2.99
C GLY A 114 9.10 -5.89 4.12
N HIS A 115 8.56 -7.10 4.00
CA HIS A 115 8.75 -8.17 4.96
C HIS A 115 9.63 -9.28 4.40
N ALA A 116 10.70 -9.61 5.13
CA ALA A 116 11.56 -10.75 4.81
C ALA A 116 10.92 -12.11 5.14
N LYS A 117 9.92 -12.14 6.04
CA LYS A 117 9.27 -13.37 6.51
C LYS A 117 7.76 -13.24 6.43
N LYS A 118 7.11 -14.23 5.83
CA LYS A 118 5.64 -14.31 5.75
C LYS A 118 4.93 -14.32 7.10
N GLN A 119 5.55 -14.89 8.13
CA GLN A 119 4.96 -14.89 9.48
C GLN A 119 4.68 -13.47 10.00
N THR A 120 5.50 -12.49 9.62
CA THR A 120 5.26 -11.08 9.98
C THR A 120 3.95 -10.59 9.34
N PHE A 121 3.72 -10.93 8.07
CA PHE A 121 2.47 -10.60 7.41
C PHE A 121 1.26 -11.23 8.11
N PHE A 122 1.30 -12.55 8.34
CA PHE A 122 0.20 -13.27 9.00
C PHE A 122 -0.11 -12.74 10.39
N LYS A 123 0.92 -12.36 11.16
CA LYS A 123 0.73 -11.87 12.53
C LYS A 123 0.08 -10.48 12.57
N HIS A 124 0.42 -9.62 11.63
CA HIS A 124 0.17 -8.18 11.73
C HIS A 124 -0.88 -7.65 10.74
N TYR A 125 -1.10 -8.33 9.62
CA TYR A 125 -1.87 -7.82 8.48
C TYR A 125 -2.96 -8.78 7.99
N LEU A 126 -2.84 -10.08 8.27
CA LEU A 126 -3.91 -11.03 7.95
C LEU A 126 -5.09 -10.85 8.92
N SER A 127 -6.30 -10.85 8.36
CA SER A 127 -7.52 -10.83 9.17
C SER A 127 -7.63 -12.07 10.04
N ARG A 128 -7.84 -11.85 11.35
CA ARG A 128 -8.20 -12.91 12.30
C ARG A 128 -9.68 -13.30 12.24
N ARG A 129 -10.45 -12.59 11.42
CA ARG A 129 -11.84 -12.93 11.10
C ARG A 129 -11.81 -13.83 9.88
N VAL A 130 -12.32 -15.04 10.07
CA VAL A 130 -12.62 -15.96 8.97
C VAL A 130 -13.93 -15.47 8.35
N THR A 131 -13.84 -14.85 7.17
CA THR A 131 -15.00 -14.26 6.46
C THR A 131 -15.59 -15.19 5.42
N VAL A 132 -14.92 -16.31 5.15
CA VAL A 132 -15.38 -17.37 4.26
C VAL A 132 -16.18 -18.40 5.04
N ASP A 133 -17.23 -18.94 4.44
CA ASP A 133 -18.01 -20.05 5.01
C ASP A 133 -17.18 -21.34 4.95
N THR A 134 -16.31 -21.52 5.95
CA THR A 134 -15.45 -22.69 6.07
C THR A 134 -16.24 -23.97 6.19
N GLN A 135 -17.45 -23.92 6.75
CA GLN A 135 -18.32 -25.08 6.89
C GLN A 135 -18.82 -25.54 5.52
N ALA A 136 -19.22 -24.61 4.65
CA ALA A 136 -19.61 -24.92 3.28
C ALA A 136 -18.44 -25.48 2.48
N PHE A 137 -17.25 -24.90 2.60
CA PHE A 137 -16.04 -25.39 1.95
C PHE A 137 -15.70 -26.84 2.35
N VAL A 138 -15.65 -27.14 3.65
CA VAL A 138 -15.34 -28.50 4.15
C VAL A 138 -16.40 -29.52 3.70
N ARG A 139 -17.66 -29.09 3.59
CA ARG A 139 -18.78 -29.95 3.19
C ARG A 139 -18.98 -30.04 1.67
N GLY A 140 -18.22 -29.29 0.87
CA GLY A 140 -18.39 -29.22 -0.58
C GLY A 140 -19.74 -28.64 -1.03
N ILE A 141 -20.39 -27.83 -0.18
CA ILE A 141 -21.68 -27.20 -0.49
C ILE A 141 -21.49 -25.72 -0.82
N GLN A 142 -22.48 -25.12 -1.46
CA GLN A 142 -22.42 -23.71 -1.82
C GLN A 142 -22.35 -22.82 -0.55
N PRO A 143 -21.42 -21.85 -0.49
CA PRO A 143 -21.29 -20.94 0.65
C PRO A 143 -22.56 -20.13 0.88
N GLN A 144 -22.99 -20.01 2.14
CA GLN A 144 -24.09 -19.10 2.48
C GLN A 144 -23.55 -17.68 2.61
N ASN A 145 -24.27 -16.68 2.05
CA ASN A 145 -23.93 -15.26 2.20
C ASN A 145 -24.13 -14.71 3.63
N VAL A 146 -24.57 -15.56 4.57
CA VAL A 146 -24.72 -15.21 5.99
C VAL A 146 -23.39 -15.49 6.68
N HIS A 147 -22.58 -14.45 6.84
CA HIS A 147 -21.25 -14.55 7.43
C HIS A 147 -21.32 -14.87 8.94
N ILE A 148 -21.22 -16.14 9.33
CA ILE A 148 -20.85 -16.50 10.71
C ILE A 148 -19.37 -16.18 10.87
N CYS A 149 -19.07 -15.03 11.46
CA CYS A 149 -17.70 -14.54 11.64
C CYS A 149 -17.06 -15.18 12.88
N CYS A 150 -16.26 -16.23 12.68
CA CYS A 150 -15.42 -16.78 13.74
C CYS A 150 -14.15 -15.94 13.91
N ILE A 151 -13.84 -15.57 15.16
CA ILE A 151 -12.57 -14.88 15.53
C ILE A 151 -11.61 -15.92 16.09
N ILE A 152 -10.45 -16.08 15.45
CA ILE A 152 -9.40 -16.97 15.95
C ILE A 152 -8.63 -16.23 17.06
N ARG A 153 -8.71 -16.74 18.30
CA ARG A 153 -7.82 -16.34 19.40
C ARG A 153 -6.54 -17.18 19.33
N SER A 154 -5.40 -16.52 19.46
CA SER A 154 -4.06 -17.13 19.61
C SER A 154 -3.63 -16.99 21.05
#